data_AF-A0A429FV47-F1
#
_entry.id   AF-A0A429FV47-F1
#
_cell.length_a   1.000
_cell.length_b   1.000
_cell.length_c   1.000
_cell.angle_alpha   90.00
_cell.angle_beta   90.00
_cell.angle_gamma   90.00
#
_symmetry.space_group_name_H-M   'P 1'
#
loop_
_entity.id
_entity.type
_entity.pdbx_description
1 polymer ?
#
loop_
_entity_poly.entity_id
_entity_poly.type
_entity_poly.pdbx_seq_one_letter_code
_entity_poly.pdbx_strand_id
1 'polypeptide(L)'
;MTDDKGADRRNTCSGCEATWTAKLACHCAAANCHRTFSGLALFDLHRSAEGKHGRCLDPAQVLNKAGVAAMEFRDGMWRGPQMTKEQIEKAWGSKEAGQ
;
A
#
# COMPACT_ATOMS: atom_id res chain seq x y z
N MET A 1 18.55 -2.66 -36.76
CA MET A 1 17.15 -2.21 -36.63
C MET A 1 16.39 -3.41 -36.12
N THR A 2 16.24 -3.63 -34.81
CA THR A 2 15.46 -2.79 -33.90
C THR A 2 16.05 -2.76 -32.51
N ASP A 3 16.28 -1.56 -31.99
CA ASP A 3 16.51 -1.28 -30.57
C ASP A 3 15.31 -1.79 -29.76
N ASP A 4 15.56 -2.79 -28.91
CA ASP A 4 14.65 -3.25 -27.85
C ASP A 4 14.56 -2.13 -26.81
N LYS A 5 13.78 -1.09 -27.13
CA LYS A 5 13.43 -0.02 -26.20
C LYS A 5 12.64 -0.67 -25.07
N GLY A 6 13.30 -0.77 -23.92
CA GLY A 6 12.82 -1.40 -22.70
C GLY A 6 11.32 -1.31 -22.54
N ALA A 7 10.66 -2.44 -22.76
CA ALA A 7 9.23 -2.59 -22.57
C ALA A 7 8.87 -1.98 -21.22
N ASP A 8 8.00 -0.99 -21.26
CA ASP A 8 7.42 -0.32 -20.12
C ASP A 8 6.79 -1.38 -19.20
N ARG A 9 7.53 -1.84 -18.20
CA ARG A 9 7.10 -2.88 -17.24
C ARG A 9 6.12 -2.29 -16.22
N ARG A 10 5.16 -1.51 -16.70
CA ARG A 10 3.99 -1.05 -15.94
C ARG A 10 3.03 -2.22 -15.83
N ASN A 11 2.64 -2.53 -14.61
CA ASN A 11 1.48 -3.38 -14.38
C ASN A 11 0.23 -2.54 -14.63
N THR A 12 -0.78 -3.11 -15.27
CA THR A 12 -2.04 -2.42 -15.62
C THR A 12 -3.23 -3.30 -15.28
N CYS A 13 -4.32 -2.71 -14.79
CA CYS A 13 -5.58 -3.43 -14.56
C CYS A 13 -6.56 -3.20 -15.72
N SER A 14 -7.08 -4.27 -16.32
CA SER A 14 -8.09 -4.18 -17.38
C SER A 14 -9.48 -3.75 -16.90
N GLY A 15 -9.74 -3.82 -15.59
CA GLY A 15 -11.04 -3.46 -15.00
C GLY A 15 -11.18 -2.00 -14.55
N CYS A 16 -10.06 -1.30 -14.33
CA CYS A 16 -10.07 0.09 -13.84
C CYS A 16 -8.97 0.98 -14.43
N GLU A 17 -8.20 0.46 -15.39
CA GLU A 17 -7.09 1.16 -16.07
C GLU A 17 -5.97 1.66 -15.15
N ALA A 18 -5.99 1.31 -13.87
CA ALA A 18 -4.92 1.66 -12.94
C ALA A 18 -3.58 1.08 -13.40
N THR A 19 -2.52 1.88 -13.31
CA THR A 19 -1.16 1.46 -13.66
C THR A 19 -0.20 1.66 -12.50
N TRP A 20 0.76 0.76 -12.32
CA TRP A 20 1.76 0.85 -11.25
C TRP A 20 3.09 0.21 -11.65
N THR A 21 4.19 0.78 -11.16
CA THR A 21 5.58 0.37 -11.52
C THR A 21 6.37 -0.20 -10.35
N ALA A 22 5.94 0.05 -9.11
CA ALA A 22 6.70 -0.36 -7.94
C ALA A 22 6.66 -1.89 -7.76
N LYS A 23 7.82 -2.49 -7.49
CA LYS A 23 7.99 -3.95 -7.31
C LYS A 23 7.09 -4.54 -6.21
N LEU A 24 6.78 -3.76 -5.18
CA LEU A 24 5.97 -4.17 -4.05
C LEU A 24 4.54 -3.62 -4.10
N ALA A 25 4.17 -2.89 -5.17
CA ALA A 25 2.81 -2.42 -5.30
C ALA A 25 1.86 -3.58 -5.62
N CYS A 26 0.74 -3.61 -4.92
CA CYS A 26 -0.29 -4.65 -5.03
C CYS A 26 -1.62 -4.02 -5.45
N HIS A 27 -2.36 -4.69 -6.32
CA HIS A 27 -3.66 -4.21 -6.80
C HIS A 27 -4.76 -5.23 -6.46
N CYS A 28 -5.86 -4.76 -5.88
CA CYS A 28 -7.01 -5.60 -5.57
C CYS A 28 -7.91 -5.75 -6.79
N ALA A 29 -7.84 -6.90 -7.47
CA ALA A 29 -8.65 -7.19 -8.65
C ALA A 29 -10.10 -7.64 -8.33
N ALA A 30 -10.57 -7.49 -7.09
CA ALA A 30 -11.96 -7.78 -6.75
C ALA A 30 -12.90 -6.83 -7.51
N ALA A 31 -14.02 -7.37 -8.03
CA ALA A 31 -14.91 -6.70 -9.00
C ALA A 31 -15.41 -5.30 -8.60
N ASN A 32 -15.39 -4.96 -7.32
CA ASN A 32 -15.84 -3.66 -6.80
C ASN A 32 -14.80 -2.97 -5.91
N CYS A 33 -13.51 -3.33 -6.03
CA CYS A 33 -12.46 -2.73 -5.21
C CYS A 33 -11.44 -1.95 -6.04
N HIS A 34 -10.65 -2.63 -6.87
CA HIS A 34 -9.67 -1.99 -7.76
C HIS A 34 -8.70 -1.00 -7.09
N ARG A 35 -8.46 -1.15 -5.78
CA ARG A 35 -7.55 -0.29 -5.02
C ARG A 35 -6.12 -0.80 -5.15
N THR A 36 -5.18 0.13 -5.30
CA THR A 36 -3.74 -0.15 -5.40
C THR A 36 -3.03 0.26 -4.11
N PHE A 37 -2.06 -0.54 -3.65
CA PHE A 37 -1.36 -0.42 -2.38
C PHE A 37 0.14 -0.45 -2.59
N SER A 38 0.91 0.31 -1.79
CA SER A 38 2.38 0.35 -1.88
C SER A 38 3.12 -0.90 -1.40
N GLY A 39 2.43 -1.81 -0.71
CA GLY A 39 3.08 -2.96 -0.09
C GLY A 39 2.10 -4.05 0.30
N LEU A 40 2.65 -5.27 0.42
CA LEU A 40 1.93 -6.49 0.78
C LEU A 40 1.19 -6.37 2.10
N ALA A 41 1.83 -5.83 3.15
CA ALA A 41 1.20 -5.70 4.46
C ALA A 41 -0.08 -4.85 4.43
N LEU A 42 -0.11 -3.78 3.62
CA LEU A 42 -1.30 -2.94 3.46
C LEU A 42 -2.39 -3.66 2.65
N PHE A 43 -1.98 -4.38 1.61
CA PHE A 43 -2.89 -5.19 0.81
C PHE A 43 -3.54 -6.30 1.61
N ASP A 44 -2.78 -6.99 2.47
CA ASP A 44 -3.28 -8.04 3.35
C ASP A 44 -4.20 -7.45 4.42
N LEU A 45 -3.86 -6.30 4.99
CA LEU A 45 -4.73 -5.60 5.94
C LEU A 45 -6.06 -5.17 5.30
N HIS A 46 -6.03 -4.78 4.04
CA HIS A 46 -7.22 -4.49 3.24
C HIS A 46 -8.07 -5.75 2.98
N ARG A 47 -7.41 -6.89 2.76
CA ARG A 47 -8.05 -8.20 2.59
C ARG A 47 -8.37 -8.81 3.96
N SER A 48 -9.46 -8.36 4.58
CA SER A 48 -9.95 -9.03 5.79
C SER A 48 -10.54 -10.41 5.47
N ALA A 49 -10.27 -11.35 6.37
CA ALA A 49 -10.86 -12.69 6.38
C ALA A 49 -12.27 -12.72 7.02
N GLU A 50 -12.99 -11.59 7.09
CA GLU A 50 -14.40 -11.65 7.48
C GLU A 50 -15.25 -12.36 6.41
N GLY A 51 -15.67 -13.58 6.75
CA GLY A 51 -16.54 -14.44 5.96
C GLY A 51 -15.81 -15.48 5.09
N LYS A 52 -16.55 -16.54 4.69
CA LYS A 52 -16.04 -17.65 3.85
C LYS A 52 -15.49 -17.23 2.47
N HIS A 53 -15.76 -15.99 2.04
CA HIS A 53 -15.34 -15.44 0.74
C HIS A 53 -14.66 -14.06 0.82
N GLY A 54 -14.29 -13.58 2.02
CA GLY A 54 -13.46 -12.39 2.26
C GLY A 54 -13.96 -11.08 1.63
N ARG A 55 -14.62 -10.22 2.41
CA ARG A 55 -14.94 -8.85 1.95
C ARG A 55 -13.71 -7.96 2.05
N CYS A 56 -13.46 -7.19 1.00
CA CYS A 56 -12.50 -6.09 1.01
C CYS A 56 -12.92 -5.04 2.05
N LEU A 57 -12.07 -4.74 3.04
CA LEU A 57 -12.28 -3.59 3.92
C LEU A 57 -12.01 -2.31 3.14
N ASP A 58 -12.69 -1.21 3.49
CA ASP A 58 -12.30 0.10 2.98
C ASP A 58 -10.99 0.55 3.67
N PRO A 59 -9.86 0.70 2.95
CA PRO A 59 -8.62 1.25 3.49
C PRO A 59 -8.76 2.55 4.27
N ALA A 60 -9.73 3.42 3.93
CA ALA A 60 -9.97 4.68 4.64
C ALA A 60 -10.52 4.47 6.06
N GLN A 61 -11.12 3.30 6.31
CA GLN A 61 -11.74 2.94 7.60
C GLN A 61 -10.85 2.03 8.45
N VAL A 62 -9.70 1.60 7.91
CA VAL A 62 -8.76 0.76 8.65
C VAL A 62 -8.00 1.63 9.65
N LEU A 63 -8.18 1.35 10.94
CA LEU A 63 -7.45 2.01 12.03
C LEU A 63 -6.33 1.11 12.55
N ASN A 64 -5.23 1.74 12.98
CA ASN A 64 -4.18 1.06 13.73
C ASN A 64 -4.56 0.91 15.21
N LYS A 65 -3.69 0.29 16.01
CA LYS A 65 -3.92 0.08 17.46
C LYS A 65 -4.08 1.38 18.26
N ALA A 66 -3.63 2.51 17.73
CA ALA A 66 -3.78 3.82 18.35
C ALA A 66 -5.08 4.54 17.93
N GLY A 67 -5.95 3.89 17.15
CA GLY A 67 -7.20 4.48 16.66
C GLY A 67 -7.00 5.51 15.54
N VAL A 68 -5.81 5.57 14.93
CA VAL A 68 -5.49 6.47 13.81
C VAL A 68 -5.54 5.69 12.50
N ALA A 69 -5.87 6.36 11.39
CA ALA A 69 -5.86 5.75 10.06
C ALA A 69 -4.54 5.00 9.81
N ALA A 70 -4.66 3.71 9.48
CA ALA A 70 -3.50 2.85 9.19
C ALA A 70 -2.95 3.07 7.78
N MET A 71 -3.70 3.74 6.92
CA MET A 71 -3.34 4.01 5.52
C MET A 71 -3.78 5.40 5.11
N GLU A 72 -3.08 5.95 4.13
CA GLU A 72 -3.40 7.21 3.48
C GLU A 72 -3.33 7.06 1.97
N PHE A 73 -4.19 7.77 1.25
CA PHE A 73 -4.21 7.75 -0.21
C PHE A 73 -3.34 8.88 -0.76
N ARG A 74 -2.26 8.52 -1.49
CA ARG A 74 -1.30 9.47 -2.07
C ARG A 74 -0.82 8.97 -3.43
N ASP A 75 -0.77 9.87 -4.41
CA ASP A 75 -0.31 9.59 -5.78
C ASP A 75 -1.03 8.40 -6.43
N GLY A 76 -2.35 8.30 -6.21
CA GLY A 76 -3.16 7.21 -6.77
C GLY A 76 -3.01 5.86 -6.06
N MET A 77 -2.33 5.80 -4.91
CA MET A 77 -2.07 4.55 -4.20
C MET A 77 -2.25 4.68 -2.69
N TRP A 78 -2.68 3.60 -2.05
CA TRP A 78 -2.74 3.48 -0.59
C TRP A 78 -1.34 3.19 -0.03
N ARG A 79 -0.93 4.04 0.92
CA ARG A 79 0.38 4.00 1.56
C ARG A 79 0.24 3.97 3.07
N GLY A 80 1.28 3.49 3.75
CA GLY A 80 1.37 3.68 5.20
C GLY A 80 1.45 5.17 5.51
N PRO A 81 0.99 5.59 6.71
CA PRO A 81 1.04 6.98 7.13
C PRO A 81 2.47 7.49 7.06
N GLN A 82 2.63 8.70 6.54
CA GLN A 82 3.91 9.39 6.54
C GLN A 82 4.31 9.61 7.99
N MET A 83 5.34 8.92 8.43
CA MET A 83 5.91 9.19 9.74
C MET A 83 6.48 10.61 9.73
N THR A 84 6.09 11.42 10.70
CA THR A 84 6.74 12.71 10.92
C THR A 84 8.19 12.48 11.33
N LYS A 85 9.04 13.50 11.17
CA LYS A 85 10.44 13.42 11.61
C LYS A 85 10.52 13.03 13.10
N GLU A 86 9.64 13.57 13.93
CA GLU A 86 9.53 13.25 15.36
C GLU A 86 9.13 11.80 15.60
N GLN A 87 8.24 11.24 14.78
CA GLN A 87 7.85 9.82 14.87
C GLN A 87 8.96 8.88 14.42
N ILE A 88 9.73 9.26 13.38
CA ILE A 88 10.92 8.53 12.93
C ILE A 88 11.98 8.56 14.02
N GLU A 89 12.27 9.74 14.59
CA GLU A 89 13.21 9.92 15.70
C GLU A 89 12.75 9.17 16.95
N LYS A 90 11.46 9.11 17.27
CA LYS A 90 10.99 8.30 18.40
C LYS A 90 11.10 6.78 18.12
N ALA A 91 10.87 6.35 16.89
CA ALA A 91 10.92 4.94 16.50
C ALA A 91 12.36 4.42 16.35
N TRP A 92 13.33 5.29 15.99
CA TRP A 92 14.71 4.92 15.68
C TRP A 92 15.78 5.61 16.52
N GLY A 93 15.45 6.68 17.24
CA GLY A 93 16.35 7.55 18.01
C GLY A 93 16.64 7.10 19.44
N SER A 94 16.35 5.84 19.79
CA SER A 94 16.93 5.20 20.96
C SER A 94 17.97 4.16 20.55
N LYS A 95 18.99 4.60 19.82
CA LYS A 95 20.33 4.02 20.02
C LYS A 95 21.05 4.95 20.96
N GLU A 96 21.11 4.53 22.22
CA GLU A 96 21.96 5.13 23.24
C GLU A 96 23.36 5.35 22.65
N ALA A 97 23.85 6.58 22.79
CA ALA A 97 25.28 6.84 22.76
C ALA A 97 25.88 6.03 23.92
N GLY A 98 26.38 4.84 23.60
CA GLY A 98 27.13 4.01 24.52
C GLY A 98 28.39 4.74 24.98
N GLN A 99 28.49 4.85 26.30
CA GLN A 99 29.64 5.11 27.20
C GLN A 99 30.99 5.48 26.60
#